data_AF-A0A1U7XNK3-F1
#
_entry.id   AF-A0A1U7XNK3-F1
#
_cell.length_a   1.000
_cell.length_b   1.000
_cell.length_c   1.000
_cell.angle_alpha   90.00
_cell.angle_beta   90.00
_cell.angle_gamma   90.00
#
_symmetry.space_group_name_H-M   'P 1'
#
loop_
_entity.id
_entity.type
_entity.pdbx_description
1 polymer ?
#
loop_
_entity_poly.entity_id
_entity_poly.type
_entity_poly.pdbx_seq_one_letter_code
_entity_poly.pdbx_strand_id
1 'polypeptide(L)'
;MQDWEIAELQDLLTLLYGQDRPQPSCDSWRWGLCGDGLFTVKSFYQSMLVREEVSFPYSSIWIPKAPTKVCFFAWLALKRVILTAENLRKRGITLVSWCYMCKSSGEEVDHLLLHCPVFLALWRAIMNLFGVQWVMPSTVKEMLYIWAGFHRRRKKNAWNFAPLSLM
;
A
#
# COMPACT_ATOMS: atom_id res chain seq x y z
N MET A 1 -11.76 -3.31 -54.41
CA MET A 1 -11.82 -3.61 -52.98
C MET A 1 -10.72 -4.60 -52.74
N GLN A 2 -9.64 -4.14 -52.13
CA GLN A 2 -8.43 -4.92 -52.00
C GLN A 2 -8.54 -5.85 -50.79
N ASP A 3 -7.96 -7.04 -50.86
CA ASP A 3 -8.17 -8.11 -49.87
C ASP A 3 -7.79 -7.70 -48.43
N TRP A 4 -6.86 -6.75 -48.27
CA TRP A 4 -6.49 -6.21 -46.96
C TRP A 4 -7.54 -5.26 -46.34
N GLU A 5 -8.39 -4.64 -47.16
CA GLU A 5 -9.46 -3.75 -46.68
C GLU A 5 -10.70 -4.55 -46.23
N ILE A 6 -10.83 -5.81 -46.67
CA ILE A 6 -11.98 -6.66 -46.38
C ILE A 6 -12.05 -7.04 -44.89
N ALA A 7 -10.89 -7.30 -44.28
CA ALA A 7 -10.81 -7.62 -42.86
C ALA A 7 -11.20 -6.42 -41.99
N GLU A 8 -10.68 -5.22 -42.30
CA GLU A 8 -11.03 -3.99 -41.58
C GLU A 8 -12.50 -3.61 -41.76
N LEU A 9 -13.06 -3.84 -42.95
CA LEU A 9 -14.50 -3.68 -43.20
C LEU A 9 -15.34 -4.67 -42.40
N GLN A 10 -14.92 -5.93 -42.30
CA GLN A 10 -15.63 -6.92 -41.50
C GLN A 10 -15.61 -6.54 -40.02
N ASP A 11 -14.47 -6.12 -39.48
CA ASP A 11 -14.37 -5.67 -38.09
C ASP A 11 -15.26 -4.46 -37.83
N LEU A 12 -15.26 -3.48 -38.74
CA LEU A 12 -16.11 -2.29 -38.66
C LEU A 12 -17.60 -2.66 -38.71
N LEU A 13 -18.02 -3.50 -39.65
CA LEU A 13 -19.42 -3.92 -39.78
C LEU A 13 -19.87 -4.73 -38.57
N THR A 14 -18.99 -5.58 -38.02
CA THR A 14 -19.29 -6.34 -36.80
C THR A 14 -19.49 -5.41 -35.60
N LEU A 15 -18.71 -4.33 -35.51
CA LEU A 15 -18.85 -3.31 -34.46
C LEU A 15 -20.13 -2.47 -34.64
N LEU A 16 -20.46 -2.08 -35.87
CA LEU A 16 -21.67 -1.29 -36.18
C LEU A 16 -22.97 -2.09 -36.04
N TYR A 17 -22.97 -3.37 -36.43
CA TYR A 17 -24.15 -4.24 -36.33
C TYR A 17 -24.26 -4.97 -35.00
N GLY A 18 -23.19 -5.02 -34.20
CA GLY A 18 -23.18 -5.60 -32.86
C GLY A 18 -23.70 -4.67 -31.76
N GLN A 19 -23.91 -3.38 -32.05
CA GLN A 19 -24.57 -2.45 -31.14
C GLN A 19 -26.06 -2.33 -31.45
N ASP A 20 -26.89 -2.28 -30.41
CA ASP A 20 -28.30 -1.95 -30.56
C ASP A 20 -28.45 -0.60 -31.26
N ARG A 21 -29.33 -0.53 -32.28
CA ARG A 21 -29.61 0.72 -32.99
C ARG A 21 -29.94 1.81 -31.98
N PRO A 22 -29.27 2.98 -32.02
CA PRO A 22 -29.65 4.08 -31.16
C PRO A 22 -31.11 4.43 -31.46
N GLN A 23 -31.94 4.45 -30.43
CA GLN A 23 -33.27 5.06 -30.54
C GLN A 23 -33.09 6.52 -31.02
N PRO A 24 -34.04 7.11 -31.75
CA PRO A 24 -33.97 8.50 -32.20
C PRO A 24 -34.11 9.46 -31.01
N SER A 25 -33.09 9.50 -30.17
CA SER A 25 -32.90 10.37 -29.02
C SER A 25 -31.62 11.16 -29.24
N CYS A 26 -31.60 12.43 -28.84
CA CYS A 26 -30.40 13.25 -28.94
C CYS A 26 -29.21 12.59 -28.22
N ASP A 27 -28.02 12.70 -28.81
CA ASP A 27 -26.77 12.27 -28.19
C ASP A 27 -26.63 12.91 -26.80
N SER A 28 -26.27 12.10 -25.82
CA SER A 28 -26.07 12.53 -24.44
C SER A 28 -24.73 12.06 -23.93
N TRP A 29 -24.01 12.95 -23.25
CA TRP A 29 -22.77 12.61 -22.58
C TRP A 29 -23.05 11.62 -21.45
N ARG A 30 -22.44 10.43 -21.54
CA ARG A 30 -22.53 9.41 -20.48
C ARG A 30 -21.22 9.30 -19.72
N TRP A 31 -21.34 9.21 -18.40
CA TRP A 31 -20.23 9.01 -17.51
C TRP A 31 -19.91 7.52 -17.34
N GLY A 32 -18.82 7.06 -17.93
CA GLY A 32 -18.46 5.62 -17.99
C GLY A 32 -17.98 5.00 -16.66
N LEU A 33 -17.83 5.78 -15.59
CA LEU A 33 -17.30 5.29 -14.30
C LEU A 33 -18.41 4.96 -13.30
N CYS A 34 -19.68 5.14 -13.67
CA CYS A 34 -20.82 4.70 -12.89
C CYS A 34 -21.78 3.92 -13.80
N GLY A 35 -22.36 2.82 -13.30
CA GLY A 35 -23.22 1.94 -14.09
C GLY A 35 -24.53 2.57 -14.55
N ASP A 36 -24.90 3.72 -13.97
CA ASP A 36 -26.07 4.52 -14.34
C ASP A 36 -25.79 5.53 -15.47
N GLY A 37 -24.53 5.69 -15.89
CA GLY A 37 -24.11 6.61 -16.93
C GLY A 37 -24.24 8.10 -16.55
N LEU A 38 -24.56 8.43 -15.30
CA LEU A 38 -24.74 9.81 -14.84
C LEU A 38 -23.45 10.37 -14.23
N PHE A 39 -23.13 11.61 -14.58
CA PHE A 39 -22.04 12.32 -13.94
C PHE A 39 -22.43 12.71 -12.51
N THR A 40 -21.65 12.26 -11.53
CA THR A 40 -21.74 12.78 -10.17
C THR A 40 -20.37 13.28 -9.72
N VAL A 41 -20.35 14.42 -9.03
CA VAL A 41 -19.11 14.97 -8.42
C VAL A 41 -18.43 13.91 -7.55
N LYS A 42 -19.20 13.09 -6.85
CA LYS A 42 -18.70 11.94 -6.07
C LYS A 42 -17.92 10.94 -6.93
N SER A 43 -18.49 10.48 -8.04
CA SER A 43 -17.83 9.51 -8.93
C SER A 43 -16.59 10.08 -9.62
N PHE A 44 -16.59 11.37 -9.95
CA PHE A 44 -15.42 12.10 -10.47
C PHE A 44 -14.31 12.22 -9.43
N TYR A 45 -14.65 12.59 -8.19
CA TYR A 45 -13.67 12.62 -7.11
C TYR A 45 -13.14 11.21 -6.83
N GLN A 46 -13.99 10.19 -6.80
CA GLN A 46 -13.55 8.80 -6.61
C GLN A 46 -12.59 8.34 -7.72
N SER A 47 -12.83 8.71 -8.99
CA SER A 47 -11.90 8.37 -10.07
C SER A 47 -10.60 9.15 -10.02
N MET A 48 -10.63 10.41 -9.57
CA MET A 48 -9.42 11.18 -9.30
C MET A 48 -8.61 10.62 -8.11
N LEU A 49 -9.28 10.02 -7.13
CA LEU A 49 -8.65 9.40 -5.97
C LEU A 49 -8.00 8.04 -6.27
N VAL A 50 -8.18 7.49 -7.48
CA VAL A 50 -7.50 6.26 -7.91
C VAL A 50 -6.02 6.58 -8.18
N ARG A 51 -5.21 6.62 -7.11
CA ARG A 51 -3.76 6.32 -7.14
C ARG A 51 -3.07 6.12 -5.77
N GLU A 52 -3.79 5.95 -4.67
CA GLU A 52 -3.22 5.38 -3.43
C GLU A 52 -4.14 4.34 -2.80
N GLU A 53 -4.52 3.29 -3.54
CA GLU A 53 -5.15 2.08 -2.96
C GLU A 53 -4.17 1.20 -2.17
N VAL A 54 -3.28 1.81 -1.37
CA VAL A 54 -2.74 1.07 -0.23
C VAL A 54 -3.58 1.49 0.95
N SER A 55 -4.70 0.79 1.16
CA SER A 55 -5.59 1.03 2.29
C SER A 55 -4.74 1.10 3.55
N PHE A 56 -4.73 2.27 4.19
CA PHE A 56 -3.95 2.50 5.38
C PHE A 56 -4.25 1.41 6.42
N PRO A 57 -3.26 0.63 6.91
CA PRO A 57 -3.50 -0.54 7.75
C PRO A 57 -3.84 -0.14 9.19
N TYR A 58 -4.96 0.56 9.37
CA TYR A 58 -5.42 1.10 10.65
C TYR A 58 -5.56 0.01 11.72
N SER A 59 -6.08 -1.15 11.32
CA SER A 59 -6.27 -2.32 12.20
C SER A 59 -4.97 -2.94 12.71
N SER A 60 -3.84 -2.77 12.00
CA SER A 60 -2.53 -3.25 12.44
C SER A 60 -1.86 -2.33 13.44
N ILE A 61 -2.21 -1.04 13.43
CA ILE A 61 -1.62 -0.02 14.31
C ILE A 61 -2.40 0.07 15.61
N TRP A 62 -3.73 0.14 15.53
CA TRP A 62 -4.59 0.42 16.68
C TRP A 62 -5.12 -0.87 17.31
N ILE A 63 -4.23 -1.57 18.01
CA ILE A 63 -4.58 -2.80 18.72
C ILE A 63 -5.08 -2.45 20.13
N PRO A 64 -6.31 -2.82 20.54
CA PRO A 64 -6.91 -2.36 21.80
C PRO A 64 -6.11 -2.64 23.08
N LYS A 65 -5.28 -3.69 23.08
CA LYS A 65 -4.46 -4.07 24.25
C LYS A 65 -3.03 -3.51 24.19
N ALA A 66 -2.67 -2.78 23.14
CA ALA A 66 -1.32 -2.24 22.97
C ALA A 66 -1.16 -0.90 23.69
N PRO A 67 0.00 -0.65 24.31
CA PRO A 67 0.27 0.67 24.90
C PRO A 67 0.17 1.75 23.83
N THR A 68 -0.56 2.83 24.11
CA THR A 68 -0.81 3.92 23.15
C THR A 68 0.47 4.53 22.59
N LYS A 69 1.54 4.60 23.39
CA LYS A 69 2.86 5.08 22.96
C LYS A 69 3.44 4.27 21.80
N VAL A 70 3.27 2.94 21.84
CA VAL A 70 3.74 2.01 20.81
C VAL A 70 2.91 2.16 19.54
N CYS A 71 1.57 2.21 19.67
CA CYS A 71 0.69 2.47 18.53
C CYS A 71 1.01 3.81 17.85
N PHE A 72 1.27 4.85 18.64
CA PHE A 72 1.64 6.17 18.14
C PHE A 72 3.00 6.15 17.44
N PHE A 73 3.98 5.45 18.01
CA PHE A 73 5.28 5.27 17.35
C PHE A 73 5.14 4.54 16.01
N ALA A 74 4.40 3.43 15.96
CA ALA A 74 4.14 2.70 14.72
C ALA A 74 3.41 3.57 13.67
N TRP A 75 2.48 4.42 14.11
CA TRP A 75 1.83 5.41 13.25
C TRP A 75 2.83 6.42 12.66
N LEU A 76 3.73 6.97 13.48
CA LEU A 76 4.80 7.86 13.01
C LEU A 76 5.78 7.14 12.07
N ALA A 77 6.12 5.88 12.35
CA ALA A 77 7.00 5.07 11.54
C ALA A 77 6.41 4.82 10.15
N LEU A 78 5.11 4.51 10.08
CA LEU A 78 4.39 4.34 8.83
C LEU A 78 4.29 5.65 8.03
N LYS A 79 4.22 6.80 8.71
CA LYS A 79 4.32 8.13 8.09
C LYS A 79 5.76 8.55 7.75
N ARG A 80 6.76 7.72 8.08
CA ARG A 80 8.19 7.99 7.94
C ARG A 80 8.65 9.29 8.60
N VAL A 81 8.06 9.68 9.74
CA VAL A 81 8.39 10.94 10.45
C VAL A 81 9.05 10.74 11.81
N ILE A 82 9.43 9.50 12.16
CA ILE A 82 10.20 9.22 13.38
C ILE A 82 11.56 9.92 13.36
N LEU A 83 12.16 10.11 14.54
CA LEU A 83 13.44 10.81 14.72
C LEU A 83 14.62 9.95 14.25
N THR A 84 14.75 9.81 12.94
CA THR A 84 15.93 9.22 12.30
C THR A 84 16.91 10.31 11.88
N ALA A 85 18.18 9.94 11.78
CA ALA A 85 19.24 10.81 11.25
C ALA A 85 18.83 11.46 9.92
N GLU A 86 18.24 10.68 9.01
CA GLU A 86 17.77 11.19 7.72
C GLU A 86 16.64 12.21 7.83
N ASN A 87 15.68 11.99 8.74
CA ASN A 87 14.59 12.94 8.95
C ASN A 87 15.02 14.23 9.63
N LEU A 88 16.02 14.17 10.52
CA LEU A 88 16.65 15.35 11.10
C LEU A 88 17.42 16.15 10.04
N ARG A 89 18.10 15.47 9.12
CA ARG A 89 18.76 16.10 7.97
C ARG A 89 17.78 16.85 7.07
N LYS A 90 16.62 16.25 6.77
CA LYS A 90 15.53 16.91 6.02
C LYS A 90 14.97 18.16 6.72
N ARG A 91 15.16 18.30 8.04
CA ARG A 91 14.79 19.48 8.83
C ARG A 91 15.91 20.52 8.93
N GLY A 92 17.02 20.34 8.21
CA GLY A 92 18.15 21.27 8.18
C GLY A 92 19.19 21.07 9.28
N ILE A 93 19.14 19.96 10.03
CA ILE A 93 20.16 19.64 11.05
C ILE A 93 21.28 18.85 10.37
N THR A 94 22.48 19.42 10.33
CA THR A 94 23.66 18.77 9.75
C THR A 94 24.21 17.70 10.68
N LEU A 95 24.06 16.44 10.29
CA LEU A 95 24.54 15.28 11.03
C LEU A 95 24.92 14.16 10.06
N VAL A 96 25.81 13.27 10.49
CA VAL A 96 26.20 12.08 9.71
C VAL A 96 25.05 11.08 9.77
N SER A 97 24.48 10.72 8.63
CA SER A 97 23.28 9.88 8.53
C SER A 97 23.57 8.38 8.71
N TRP A 98 24.51 7.98 9.57
CA TRP A 98 24.80 6.58 9.85
C TRP A 98 23.81 5.95 10.84
N CYS A 99 23.41 4.70 10.60
CA CYS A 99 22.61 3.95 11.57
C CYS A 99 23.46 3.60 12.80
N TYR A 100 23.04 4.08 13.97
CA TYR A 100 23.77 3.84 15.23
C TYR A 100 23.91 2.35 15.59
N MET A 101 22.94 1.52 15.19
CA MET A 101 22.89 0.11 15.52
C MET A 101 23.85 -0.73 14.66
N CYS A 102 23.78 -0.59 13.33
CA CYS A 102 24.57 -1.43 12.41
C CYS A 102 25.85 -0.78 11.91
N LYS A 103 25.99 0.55 12.07
CA LYS A 103 27.16 1.37 11.68
C LYS A 103 27.62 1.20 10.22
N SER A 104 26.76 0.68 9.34
CA SER A 104 27.12 0.30 7.96
C SER A 104 26.28 0.98 6.89
N SER A 105 25.05 1.40 7.21
CA SER A 105 24.11 2.02 6.27
C SER A 105 23.51 3.30 6.83
N GLY A 106 22.76 4.01 5.98
CA GLY A 106 22.00 5.18 6.35
C GLY A 106 20.95 4.91 7.44
N GLU A 107 20.79 5.81 8.41
CA GLU A 107 19.67 5.73 9.36
C GLU A 107 18.40 6.28 8.72
N GLU A 108 17.73 5.42 7.99
CA GLU A 108 16.39 5.65 7.45
C GLU A 108 15.36 4.83 8.24
N VAL A 109 14.08 5.21 8.17
CA VAL A 109 13.00 4.53 8.91
C VAL A 109 12.91 3.04 8.55
N ASP A 110 12.91 2.74 7.25
CA ASP A 110 12.79 1.38 6.76
C ASP A 110 14.07 0.57 7.05
N HIS A 111 15.25 1.20 6.95
CA HIS A 111 16.48 0.56 7.37
C HIS A 111 16.46 0.24 8.86
N LEU A 112 16.19 1.23 9.72
CA LEU A 112 16.23 1.07 11.17
C LEU A 112 15.28 -0.04 11.65
N LEU A 113 14.05 -0.08 11.13
CA LEU A 113 13.00 -0.98 11.63
C LEU A 113 12.91 -2.32 10.91
N LEU A 114 13.41 -2.45 9.67
CA LEU A 114 13.30 -3.68 8.88
C LEU A 114 14.65 -4.26 8.44
N HIS A 115 15.50 -3.43 7.82
CA HIS A 115 16.69 -3.93 7.10
C HIS A 115 17.98 -3.90 7.91
N CYS A 116 17.99 -3.20 9.04
CA CYS A 116 19.12 -3.13 9.94
C CYS A 116 19.43 -4.55 10.46
N PRO A 117 20.67 -5.07 10.34
CA PRO A 117 21.01 -6.42 10.75
C PRO A 117 20.58 -6.79 12.17
N VAL A 118 20.62 -5.82 13.09
CA VAL A 118 20.17 -6.00 14.49
C VAL A 118 18.65 -6.23 14.54
N PHE A 119 17.88 -5.36 13.89
CA PHE A 119 16.42 -5.48 13.82
C PHE A 119 15.97 -6.70 13.02
N LEU A 120 16.67 -7.01 11.93
CA LEU A 120 16.41 -8.19 11.12
C LEU A 120 16.59 -9.48 11.93
N ALA A 121 17.57 -9.53 12.84
CA ALA A 121 17.75 -10.65 13.76
C ALA A 121 16.57 -10.78 14.74
N LEU A 122 16.07 -9.66 15.29
CA LEU A 122 14.88 -9.65 16.16
C LEU A 122 13.63 -10.13 15.41
N TRP A 123 13.44 -9.65 14.18
CA TRP A 123 12.37 -10.12 13.32
C TRP A 123 12.46 -11.61 13.05
N ARG A 124 13.65 -12.12 12.69
CA ARG A 124 13.86 -13.56 12.50
C ARG A 124 13.51 -14.37 13.75
N ALA A 125 13.87 -13.88 14.94
CA ALA A 125 13.49 -14.53 16.19
C ALA A 125 11.96 -14.61 16.34
N ILE A 126 11.25 -13.51 16.07
CA ILE A 126 9.78 -13.49 16.08
C ILE A 126 9.20 -14.45 15.04
N MET A 127 9.69 -14.44 13.81
CA MET A 127 9.21 -15.34 12.76
C MET A 127 9.43 -16.81 13.13
N ASN A 128 10.57 -17.13 13.76
CA ASN A 128 10.87 -18.47 14.26
C ASN A 128 9.92 -18.89 15.40
N LEU A 129 9.58 -18.00 16.34
CA LEU A 129 8.57 -18.26 17.39
C LEU A 129 7.20 -18.63 16.80
N PHE A 130 6.92 -18.09 15.61
CA PHE A 130 5.70 -18.32 14.86
C PHE A 130 5.83 -19.45 13.83
N GLY A 131 7.03 -19.96 13.54
CA GLY A 131 7.28 -20.94 12.48
C GLY A 131 6.89 -20.43 11.10
N VAL A 132 7.14 -19.15 10.81
CA VAL A 132 6.82 -18.51 9.53
C VAL A 132 8.10 -18.23 8.76
N GLN A 133 8.15 -18.60 7.49
CA GLN A 133 9.17 -18.08 6.57
C GLN A 133 8.68 -16.75 6.03
N TRP A 134 9.43 -15.69 6.30
CA TRP A 134 9.05 -14.33 5.97
C TRP A 134 10.11 -13.66 5.12
N VAL A 135 9.67 -12.99 4.04
CA VAL A 135 10.51 -12.13 3.21
C VAL A 135 10.23 -10.70 3.61
N MET A 136 11.26 -9.95 3.98
CA MET A 136 11.09 -8.56 4.42
C MET A 136 10.72 -7.64 3.25
N PRO A 137 9.58 -6.93 3.32
CA PRO A 137 9.22 -5.93 2.31
C PRO A 137 10.15 -4.73 2.34
N SER A 138 10.05 -3.89 1.31
CA SER A 138 10.93 -2.73 1.17
C SER A 138 10.61 -1.64 2.19
N THR A 139 9.34 -1.51 2.57
CA THR A 139 8.86 -0.44 3.46
C THR A 139 8.07 -0.94 4.67
N VAL A 140 8.08 -0.15 5.75
CA VAL A 140 7.24 -0.36 6.94
C VAL A 140 5.75 -0.38 6.59
N LYS A 141 5.33 0.44 5.62
CA LYS A 141 3.94 0.48 5.14
C LYS A 141 3.52 -0.85 4.52
N GLU A 142 4.33 -1.37 3.60
CA GLU A 142 4.08 -2.68 2.96
C GLU A 142 4.11 -3.80 4.00
N MET A 143 5.07 -3.75 4.92
CA MET A 143 5.20 -4.73 6.00
C MET A 143 3.93 -4.81 6.85
N LEU A 144 3.40 -3.67 7.32
CA LEU A 144 2.17 -3.63 8.11
C LEU A 144 0.93 -4.02 7.31
N TYR A 145 0.90 -3.70 6.00
CA TYR A 145 -0.19 -4.08 5.11
C TYR A 145 -0.25 -5.60 4.88
N ILE A 146 0.88 -6.21 4.51
CA ILE A 146 0.99 -7.66 4.32
C ILE A 146 0.72 -8.39 5.65
N TRP A 147 1.21 -7.84 6.76
CA TRP A 147 0.93 -8.40 8.09
C TRP A 147 -0.56 -8.41 8.43
N ALA A 148 -1.28 -7.34 8.10
CA ALA A 148 -2.73 -7.23 8.32
C ALA A 148 -3.51 -8.32 7.57
N GLY A 149 -3.14 -8.55 6.30
CA GLY A 149 -3.78 -9.55 5.44
C GLY A 149 -3.42 -10.99 5.82
N PHE A 150 -2.27 -11.20 6.47
CA PHE A 150 -1.84 -12.53 6.90
C PHE A 150 -2.50 -12.93 8.23
N HIS A 151 -3.68 -13.52 8.13
CA HIS A 151 -4.42 -13.99 9.31
C HIS A 151 -3.98 -15.37 9.79
N ARG A 152 -3.64 -15.47 11.09
CA ARG A 152 -3.43 -16.75 11.77
C ARG A 152 -4.60 -17.13 12.66
N ARG A 153 -5.07 -18.36 12.51
CA ARG A 153 -6.10 -18.97 13.37
C ARG A 153 -5.58 -19.22 14.79
N ARG A 154 -4.32 -19.64 14.94
CA ARG A 154 -3.66 -19.86 16.24
C ARG A 154 -2.85 -18.62 16.64
N LYS A 155 -2.89 -18.28 17.95
CA LYS A 155 -2.16 -17.14 18.54
C LYS A 155 -2.43 -15.78 17.86
N LYS A 156 -3.66 -15.56 17.37
CA LYS A 156 -4.07 -14.33 16.65
C LYS A 156 -3.66 -13.05 17.38
N ASN A 157 -3.89 -13.00 18.70
CA ASN A 157 -3.53 -11.82 19.50
C ASN A 157 -2.03 -11.57 19.45
N ALA A 158 -1.20 -12.56 19.82
CA ALA A 158 0.26 -12.42 19.81
C ALA A 158 0.81 -12.10 18.41
N TRP A 159 0.21 -12.66 17.35
CA TRP A 159 0.57 -12.35 15.97
C TRP A 159 0.31 -10.88 15.63
N ASN A 160 -0.88 -10.37 15.97
CA ASN A 160 -1.21 -8.96 15.71
C ASN A 160 -0.25 -8.02 16.46
N PHE A 161 0.21 -8.41 17.65
CA PHE A 161 1.15 -7.63 18.46
C PHE A 161 2.59 -7.59 17.96
N ALA A 162 3.01 -8.57 17.17
CA ALA A 162 4.42 -8.73 16.82
C ALA A 162 5.03 -7.50 16.13
N PRO A 163 4.39 -6.83 15.16
CA PRO A 163 4.97 -5.63 14.56
C PRO A 163 5.12 -4.48 15.53
N LEU A 164 4.12 -4.29 16.39
CA LEU A 164 4.16 -3.28 17.44
C LEU A 164 5.20 -3.59 18.52
N SER A 165 5.57 -4.84 18.74
CA SER A 165 6.59 -5.18 19.76
C SER A 165 8.02 -4.80 19.36
N LEU A 166 8.29 -4.62 18.06
CA LEU A 166 9.59 -4.21 17.56
C LEU A 166 9.65 -2.72 17.21
N MET A 167 8.51 -2.11 16.90
CA MET A 167 8.39 -0.67 16.63
C MET A 167 8.15 0.09 17.93
#